data_AF-A0A8T5MYB0-F1
#
_entry.id   AF-A0A8T5MYB0-F1
#
_cell.length_a   1.000
_cell.length_b   1.000
_cell.length_c   1.000
_cell.angle_alpha   90.00
_cell.angle_beta   90.00
_cell.angle_gamma   90.00
#
_symmetry.space_group_name_H-M   'P 1'
#
loop_
_entity.id
_entity.type
_entity.pdbx_description
1 polymer ?
#
loop_
_entity_poly.entity_id
_entity_poly.type
_entity_poly.pdbx_seq_one_letter_code
_entity_poly.pdbx_strand_id
1 'polypeptide(L)'
;RVFGDKESLAGQKYSDLTMYDFRHCSCCYWLPRYKSESALKFRFGWKKSDKIHYYSEMLGMRDTISDEDLLVDITKTEIEKQLLNSKKENEIMKERLRLLEKQMKTIAELMKQSVNKGEMIFRLE
;
A
#
# COMPACT_ATOMS: atom_id res chain seq x y z
N ARG A 1 23.47 -9.41 -36.65
CA ARG A 1 23.19 -10.00 -35.33
C ARG A 1 22.31 -9.04 -34.54
N VAL A 2 21.26 -9.50 -33.85
CA VAL A 2 20.32 -8.63 -33.11
C VAL A 2 20.98 -7.92 -31.92
N PHE A 3 22.06 -8.47 -31.37
CA PHE A 3 22.74 -7.96 -30.17
C PHE A 3 24.15 -7.39 -30.44
N GLY A 4 24.42 -6.97 -31.67
CA GLY A 4 25.73 -6.47 -32.08
C GLY A 4 26.76 -7.56 -32.42
N ASP A 5 27.94 -7.13 -32.84
CA ASP A 5 28.99 -8.03 -33.34
C ASP A 5 30.01 -8.43 -32.26
N LYS A 6 30.04 -7.70 -31.14
CA LYS A 6 30.93 -7.96 -30.00
C LYS A 6 30.17 -8.69 -28.88
N GLU A 7 30.84 -9.66 -28.29
CA GLU A 7 30.36 -10.33 -27.07
C GLU A 7 30.40 -9.33 -25.91
N SER A 8 29.26 -9.16 -25.24
CA SER A 8 29.17 -8.33 -24.04
C SER A 8 29.64 -9.11 -22.82
N LEU A 9 29.99 -8.41 -21.73
CA LEU A 9 30.33 -9.07 -20.46
C LEU A 9 29.21 -10.01 -19.97
N ALA A 10 27.95 -9.65 -20.22
CA ALA A 10 26.79 -10.48 -19.89
C ALA A 10 26.59 -11.69 -20.83
N GLY A 11 27.25 -11.68 -22.00
CA GLY A 11 27.19 -12.77 -22.98
C GLY A 11 28.31 -13.80 -22.85
N GLN A 12 29.22 -13.63 -21.87
CA GLN A 12 30.35 -14.53 -21.65
C GLN A 12 29.91 -15.94 -21.23
N LYS A 13 30.83 -16.90 -21.33
CA LYS A 13 30.57 -18.28 -20.94
C LYS A 13 30.33 -18.39 -19.44
N TYR A 14 29.51 -19.35 -19.04
CA TYR A 14 29.27 -19.65 -17.62
C TYR A 14 30.55 -19.99 -16.85
N SER A 15 31.59 -20.51 -17.51
CA SER A 15 32.91 -20.78 -16.93
C SER A 15 33.61 -19.52 -16.41
N ASP A 16 33.23 -18.35 -16.94
CA ASP A 16 33.89 -17.08 -16.69
C ASP A 16 33.16 -16.28 -15.58
N LEU A 17 32.07 -16.85 -15.05
CA LEU A 17 31.35 -16.29 -13.91
C LEU A 17 32.24 -16.26 -12.67
N THR A 18 32.27 -15.09 -12.04
CA THR A 18 33.02 -14.85 -10.82
C THR A 18 32.08 -14.78 -9.62
N MET A 19 32.66 -14.84 -8.42
CA MET A 19 31.92 -14.57 -7.17
C MET A 19 31.32 -13.16 -7.11
N TYR A 20 31.81 -12.24 -7.95
CA TYR A 20 31.25 -10.89 -8.07
C TYR A 20 29.86 -10.91 -8.70
N ASP A 21 29.66 -11.74 -9.73
CA ASP A 21 28.39 -11.86 -10.45
C ASP A 21 27.31 -12.41 -9.53
N PHE A 22 27.65 -13.41 -8.71
CA PHE A 22 26.74 -13.92 -7.68
C PHE A 22 26.40 -12.89 -6.60
N ARG A 23 27.36 -12.04 -6.20
CA ARG A 23 27.11 -10.93 -5.26
C ARG A 23 26.18 -9.89 -5.86
N HIS A 24 26.32 -9.57 -7.14
CA HIS A 24 25.45 -8.64 -7.86
C HIS A 24 24.01 -9.18 -7.95
N CYS A 25 23.82 -10.40 -8.45
CA CYS A 25 22.50 -11.02 -8.56
C CYS A 25 21.82 -11.13 -7.19
N SER A 26 22.58 -11.53 -6.16
CA SER A 26 22.09 -11.60 -4.79
C SER A 26 21.69 -10.23 -4.24
N CYS A 27 22.47 -9.18 -4.52
CA CYS A 27 22.14 -7.82 -4.10
C CYS A 27 20.79 -7.38 -4.68
N CYS A 28 20.59 -7.54 -5.98
CA CYS A 28 19.36 -7.14 -6.66
C CYS A 28 18.15 -7.91 -6.12
N TYR A 29 18.30 -9.22 -5.89
CA TYR A 29 17.24 -10.04 -5.32
C TYR A 29 16.85 -9.63 -3.89
N TRP A 30 17.83 -9.34 -3.03
CA TRP A 30 17.58 -9.05 -1.62
C TRP A 30 17.24 -7.58 -1.34
N LEU A 31 17.65 -6.64 -2.19
CA LEU A 31 17.38 -5.21 -2.00
C LEU A 31 15.90 -4.88 -1.72
N PRO A 32 14.90 -5.34 -2.51
CA PRO A 32 13.50 -5.02 -2.24
C PRO A 32 12.94 -5.72 -1.00
N ARG A 33 13.64 -6.74 -0.47
CA ARG A 33 13.19 -7.55 0.68
C ARG A 33 13.69 -7.01 2.01
N TYR A 34 14.71 -6.15 2.00
CA TYR A 34 15.30 -5.57 3.20
C TYR A 34 14.77 -4.16 3.47
N LYS A 35 14.29 -3.92 4.69
CA LYS A 35 13.74 -2.62 5.11
C LYS A 35 14.78 -1.49 5.20
N SER A 36 16.06 -1.82 5.32
CA SER A 36 17.13 -0.84 5.44
C SER A 36 18.41 -1.30 4.75
N GLU A 37 19.13 -0.34 4.16
CA GLU A 37 20.45 -0.59 3.58
C GLU A 37 21.45 -1.13 4.61
N SER A 38 21.32 -0.73 5.88
CA SER A 38 22.20 -1.21 6.95
C SER A 38 22.08 -2.71 7.18
N ALA A 39 20.87 -3.27 7.09
CA ALA A 39 20.65 -4.71 7.18
C ALA A 39 21.25 -5.45 5.97
N LEU A 40 21.13 -4.88 4.78
CA LEU A 40 21.74 -5.43 3.57
C LEU A 40 23.28 -5.38 3.65
N LYS A 41 23.84 -4.25 4.10
CA LYS A 41 25.28 -4.07 4.35
C LYS A 41 25.82 -5.11 5.33
N PHE A 42 25.13 -5.33 6.44
CA PHE A 42 25.50 -6.36 7.42
C PHE A 42 25.50 -7.76 6.79
N ARG A 43 24.46 -8.12 6.03
CA ARG A 43 24.34 -9.43 5.38
C ARG A 43 25.43 -9.70 4.33
N PHE A 44 25.80 -8.69 3.55
CA PHE A 44 26.79 -8.84 2.48
C PHE A 44 28.24 -8.51 2.91
N GLY A 45 28.42 -8.10 4.16
CA GLY A 45 29.71 -7.70 4.72
C GLY A 45 30.23 -6.38 4.15
N TRP A 46 29.34 -5.46 3.76
CA TRP A 46 29.72 -4.18 3.19
C TRP A 46 29.79 -3.08 4.24
N LYS A 47 30.85 -2.26 4.16
CA LYS A 47 31.03 -1.10 5.04
C LYS A 47 30.40 0.18 4.46
N LYS A 48 30.36 0.31 3.14
CA LYS A 48 29.86 1.49 2.41
C LYS A 48 28.67 1.11 1.54
N SER A 49 27.76 2.06 1.31
CA SER A 49 26.60 1.87 0.43
C SER A 49 26.98 1.88 -1.05
N ASP A 50 28.19 2.31 -1.44
CA ASP A 50 28.66 2.44 -2.83
C ASP A 50 28.44 1.15 -3.64
N LYS A 51 28.59 -0.01 -3.00
CA LYS A 51 28.37 -1.32 -3.64
C LYS A 51 26.89 -1.61 -3.89
N ILE A 52 26.00 -1.18 -3.01
CA ILE A 52 24.55 -1.31 -3.19
C ILE A 52 24.15 -0.50 -4.42
N HIS A 53 24.48 0.80 -4.45
CA HIS A 53 24.17 1.68 -5.59
C HIS A 53 24.75 1.16 -6.91
N TYR A 54 26.01 0.73 -6.91
CA TYR A 54 26.65 0.17 -8.11
C TYR A 54 25.89 -1.05 -8.64
N TYR A 55 25.51 -1.99 -7.77
CA TYR A 55 24.81 -3.20 -8.19
C TYR A 55 23.33 -2.98 -8.50
N SER A 56 22.63 -2.11 -7.78
CA SER A 56 21.19 -1.94 -7.96
C SER A 56 20.82 -0.86 -8.95
N GLU A 57 21.38 0.34 -8.85
CA GLU A 57 20.96 1.49 -9.66
C GLU A 57 21.66 1.52 -11.02
N MET A 58 22.95 1.17 -11.07
CA MET A 58 23.70 1.25 -12.33
C MET A 58 23.55 0.02 -13.23
N LEU A 59 23.29 -1.16 -12.63
CA LEU A 59 23.42 -2.43 -13.34
C LEU A 59 22.13 -3.26 -13.43
N GLY A 60 21.11 -3.04 -12.58
CA GLY A 60 20.05 -4.05 -12.45
C GLY A 60 18.60 -3.60 -12.25
N MET A 61 18.33 -2.51 -11.52
CA MET A 61 16.97 -2.23 -11.02
C MET A 61 16.44 -0.83 -11.29
N ARG A 62 17.16 0.02 -12.03
CA ARG A 62 16.67 1.35 -12.40
C ARG A 62 15.43 1.29 -13.30
N ASP A 63 15.35 0.27 -14.14
CA ASP A 63 14.24 0.03 -15.07
C ASP A 63 13.29 -1.07 -14.57
N THR A 64 13.34 -1.44 -13.28
CA THR A 64 12.38 -2.39 -12.70
C THR A 64 11.00 -1.77 -12.74
N ILE A 65 10.11 -2.35 -13.55
CA ILE A 65 8.70 -2.00 -13.60
C ILE A 65 8.12 -2.24 -12.19
N SER A 66 7.72 -1.16 -11.53
CA SER A 66 7.02 -1.23 -10.25
C SER A 66 5.55 -1.62 -10.46
N ASP A 67 4.88 -2.06 -9.39
CA ASP A 67 3.44 -2.34 -9.46
C ASP A 67 2.63 -1.10 -9.87
N GLU A 68 3.15 0.10 -9.60
CA GLU A 68 2.57 1.38 -10.02
C GLU A 68 2.73 1.60 -11.54
N ASP A 69 3.83 1.14 -12.14
CA ASP A 69 4.08 1.20 -13.58
C ASP A 69 3.21 0.18 -14.36
N LEU A 70 2.77 -0.89 -13.71
CA LEU A 70 1.84 -1.88 -14.27
C LEU A 70 0.39 -1.35 -14.36
N LEU A 71 0.05 -0.32 -13.58
CA LEU A 71 -1.27 0.30 -13.62
C LEU A 71 -1.36 1.23 -14.84
N VAL A 72 -2.02 0.74 -15.89
CA VAL A 72 -2.41 1.57 -17.03
C VAL A 72 -3.33 2.70 -16.52
N ASP A 73 -3.17 3.94 -17.01
CA ASP A 73 -3.90 5.14 -16.55
C ASP A 73 -5.42 4.93 -16.32
N ILE A 74 -6.05 4.06 -17.12
CA ILE A 74 -7.47 3.72 -17.07
C ILE A 74 -7.86 3.04 -15.75
N THR A 75 -7.08 2.07 -15.27
CA THR A 75 -7.39 1.35 -14.01
C THR A 75 -7.20 2.25 -12.80
N LYS A 76 -6.21 3.14 -12.84
CA LYS A 76 -6.02 4.18 -11.82
C LYS A 76 -7.23 5.10 -11.72
N THR A 77 -7.76 5.55 -12.86
CA THR A 77 -8.96 6.42 -12.87
C THR A 77 -10.19 5.70 -12.33
N GLU A 78 -10.33 4.40 -12.63
CA GLU A 78 -11.48 3.61 -12.17
C GLU A 78 -11.44 3.36 -10.66
N ILE A 79 -10.26 3.04 -10.10
CA ILE A 79 -10.06 2.90 -8.65
C ILE A 79 -10.30 4.23 -7.94
N GLU A 80 -9.79 5.35 -8.45
CA GLU A 80 -10.02 6.68 -7.90
C GLU A 80 -11.52 7.05 -7.91
N LYS A 81 -12.23 6.72 -8.99
CA LYS A 81 -13.69 6.93 -9.10
C LYS A 81 -14.46 6.06 -8.11
N GLN A 82 -14.10 4.80 -7.95
CA GLN A 82 -14.70 3.91 -6.94
C GLN A 82 -14.45 4.43 -5.52
N LEU A 83 -13.24 4.91 -5.24
CA LEU A 83 -12.88 5.49 -3.95
C LEU A 83 -13.70 6.76 -3.66
N LEU A 84 -13.90 7.63 -4.65
CA LEU A 84 -14.71 8.83 -4.52
C LEU A 84 -16.19 8.49 -4.22
N ASN A 85 -16.74 7.50 -4.93
CA ASN A 85 -18.12 7.05 -4.71
C ASN A 85 -18.29 6.46 -3.31
N SER A 86 -17.37 5.58 -2.88
CA SER A 86 -17.40 4.97 -1.55
C SER A 86 -17.28 6.01 -0.42
N LYS A 87 -16.46 7.06 -0.60
CA LYS A 87 -16.40 8.18 0.34
C LYS A 87 -17.71 8.95 0.42
N LYS A 88 -18.34 9.23 -0.74
CA LYS A 88 -19.63 9.93 -0.79
C LYS A 88 -20.74 9.13 -0.12
N GLU A 89 -20.81 7.83 -0.38
CA GLU A 89 -21.77 6.93 0.27
C GLU A 89 -21.56 6.86 1.79
N ASN A 90 -20.31 6.80 2.24
CA ASN A 90 -19.98 6.84 3.67
C ASN A 90 -20.43 8.14 4.34
N GLU A 91 -20.21 9.30 3.71
CA GLU A 91 -20.65 10.58 4.28
C GLU A 91 -22.19 10.68 4.34
N ILE A 92 -22.89 10.24 3.30
CA ILE A 92 -24.36 10.17 3.31
C ILE A 92 -24.84 9.21 4.41
N MET A 93 -24.18 8.06 4.59
CA MET A 93 -24.55 7.10 5.62
C MET A 93 -24.32 7.66 7.03
N LYS A 94 -23.21 8.35 7.27
CA LYS A 94 -22.95 9.06 8.54
C LYS A 94 -24.00 10.12 8.82
N GLU A 95 -24.42 10.88 7.80
CA GLU A 95 -25.45 11.90 7.96
C GLU A 95 -26.80 11.29 8.31
N ARG A 96 -27.18 10.18 7.64
CA ARG A 96 -28.39 9.41 7.99
C ARG A 96 -28.34 8.87 9.42
N LEU A 97 -27.21 8.35 9.86
CA LEU A 97 -27.03 7.88 11.23
C LEU A 97 -27.23 9.00 12.25
N ARG A 98 -26.66 10.19 12.02
CA ARG A 98 -26.88 11.36 12.90
C ARG A 98 -28.35 11.77 12.96
N LEU A 99 -29.07 11.68 11.85
CA LEU A 99 -30.48 12.03 11.79
C LEU A 99 -31.35 11.02 12.54
N LEU A 100 -31.05 9.72 12.38
CA LEU A 100 -31.65 8.64 13.16
C LEU A 100 -31.39 8.79 14.66
N GLU A 101 -30.15 9.10 15.06
CA GLU A 101 -29.81 9.37 16.47
C GLU A 101 -30.63 10.51 17.06
N LYS A 102 -30.84 11.59 16.29
CA LYS A 102 -31.70 12.70 16.71
C LYS A 102 -33.16 12.26 16.87
N GLN A 103 -33.70 11.52 15.90
CA GLN A 103 -35.06 11.00 15.97
C GLN A 103 -35.25 10.05 17.16
N MET A 104 -34.30 9.15 17.43
CA MET A 104 -34.34 8.26 18.59
C MET A 104 -34.34 9.02 19.91
N LYS A 105 -33.56 10.11 20.04
CA LYS A 105 -33.58 10.97 21.23
C LYS A 105 -34.96 11.59 21.45
N THR A 106 -35.57 12.14 20.40
CA THR A 106 -36.91 12.72 20.49
C THR A 106 -37.96 11.67 20.88
N ILE A 107 -37.89 10.47 20.30
CA ILE A 107 -38.80 9.36 20.65
C ILE A 107 -38.61 8.95 22.13
N ALA A 108 -37.37 8.84 22.59
CA ALA A 108 -37.08 8.49 23.99
C ALA A 108 -37.61 9.55 24.98
N GLU A 109 -37.50 10.84 24.65
CA GLU A 109 -38.07 11.93 25.45
C GLU A 109 -39.60 11.88 25.50
N LEU A 110 -40.25 11.63 24.36
CA LEU A 110 -41.71 11.50 24.27
C LEU A 110 -42.21 10.28 25.07
N MET A 111 -41.52 9.14 25.00
CA MET A 111 -41.85 7.97 25.82
C MET A 111 -41.70 8.25 27.32
N LYS A 112 -40.67 8.98 27.73
CA LYS A 112 -40.48 9.33 29.14
C LYS A 112 -41.62 10.24 29.66
N GLN A 113 -42.10 11.15 28.82
CA GLN A 113 -43.23 12.03 29.16
C GLN A 113 -44.57 11.27 29.21
N SER A 114 -44.80 10.29 28.32
CA SER A 114 -46.03 9.49 28.34
C SER A 114 -46.10 8.56 29.55
N VAL A 115 -44.98 7.95 29.96
CA VAL A 115 -44.91 7.11 31.16
C VAL A 115 -45.18 7.94 32.43
N ASN A 116 -44.57 9.13 32.57
CA ASN A 116 -44.83 10.02 33.71
C ASN A 116 -46.29 10.50 33.79
N LYS A 117 -46.96 10.72 32.65
CA LYS A 117 -48.39 11.08 32.63
C LYS A 117 -49.28 9.89 33.02
N GLY A 118 -48.95 8.69 32.57
CA GLY A 118 -49.68 7.47 32.96
C GLY A 118 -49.59 7.18 34.46
N GLU A 119 -48.42 7.38 35.08
CA GLU A 119 -48.24 7.21 36.52
C GLU A 119 -49.01 8.26 37.35
N MET A 120 -49.16 9.50 36.87
CA MET A 120 -49.97 10.51 37.57
C MET A 120 -51.47 10.19 37.52
N ILE A 121 -51.97 9.63 36.43
CA ILE A 121 -53.38 9.25 36.30
C ILE A 121 -53.70 8.08 37.25
N PHE A 122 -52.80 7.10 37.35
CA PHE A 122 -52.96 5.95 38.25
C PHE A 122 -52.85 6.27 39.75
N ARG A 123 -52.36 7.46 40.13
CA ARG A 123 -52.29 7.92 41.53
C ARG A 123 -53.50 8.76 41.96
N LEU A 124 -54.40 9.08 41.03
CA LEU A 124 -55.60 9.90 41.27
C LEU A 124 -56.91 9.08 41.31
N GLU A 125 -56.82 7.76 41.06
CA GLU A 125 -57.88 6.76 41.31
C GLU A 125 -57.58 5.97 42.60
#